data_AF-A0A257TSC0-F1
#
_entry.id   AF-A0A257TSC0-F1
#
_cell.length_a   1.000
_cell.length_b   1.000
_cell.length_c   1.000
_cell.angle_alpha   90.00
_cell.angle_beta   90.00
_cell.angle_gamma   90.00
#
_symmetry.space_group_name_H-M   'P 1'
#
loop_
_entity.id
_entity.type
_entity.pdbx_description
1 polymer ?
#
loop_
_entity_poly.entity_id
_entity_poly.type
_entity_poly.pdbx_seq_one_letter_code
_entity_poly.pdbx_strand_id
1 'polypeptide(L)'
;MRFLVDGKRLARVGGKWVVHREVLDEIVASLRGWGVESFDVAAFKERFGLTRKLAIPILEWLDSERVTRREGERRRLVRPRPAPTPDA
;
A
#
# COMPACT_ATOMS: atom_id res chain seq x y z
N MET A 1 16.00 12.56 7.03
CA MET A 1 15.32 11.24 7.07
C MET A 1 16.26 10.21 6.48
N ARG A 2 16.70 9.25 7.30
CA ARG A 2 17.74 8.27 6.94
C ARG A 2 17.03 6.96 6.62
N PHE A 3 16.95 6.59 5.34
CA PHE A 3 16.51 5.25 4.96
C PHE A 3 17.70 4.31 5.15
N LEU A 4 17.65 3.50 6.21
CA LEU A 4 18.59 2.40 6.42
C LEU A 4 18.26 1.33 5.40
N VAL A 5 19.11 1.23 4.38
CA VAL A 5 19.05 0.20 3.35
C VAL A 5 19.93 -0.94 3.82
N ASP A 6 19.30 -2.00 4.34
CA ASP A 6 19.96 -3.29 4.47
C ASP A 6 19.01 -4.36 3.90
N GLY A 7 19.52 -5.24 3.02
CA GLY A 7 18.77 -6.41 2.59
C GLY A 7 17.77 -6.27 1.42
N LYS A 8 18.27 -5.88 0.24
CA LYS A 8 17.85 -6.40 -1.10
C LYS A 8 16.38 -6.86 -1.26
N ARG A 9 15.51 -5.96 -1.75
CA ARG A 9 14.41 -6.27 -2.71
C ARG A 9 13.78 -4.96 -3.19
N LEU A 10 14.12 -4.60 -4.42
CA LEU A 10 13.62 -3.41 -5.11
C LEU A 10 12.29 -3.75 -5.76
N ALA A 11 11.19 -3.11 -5.35
CA ALA A 11 9.90 -3.24 -6.02
C ALA A 11 9.77 -2.17 -7.11
N ARG A 12 9.46 -2.58 -8.35
CA ARG A 12 9.13 -1.63 -9.43
C ARG A 12 7.70 -1.14 -9.23
N VAL A 13 7.56 0.17 -9.13
CA VAL A 13 6.28 0.85 -8.97
C VAL A 13 6.07 1.76 -10.18
N GLY A 14 5.00 1.52 -10.95
CA GLY A 14 4.62 2.35 -12.10
C GLY A 14 5.69 2.48 -13.21
N GLY A 15 6.49 1.44 -13.44
CA GLY A 15 7.48 1.36 -14.53
C GLY A 15 8.74 2.24 -14.40
N LYS A 16 8.77 3.23 -13.50
CA LYS A 16 9.90 4.17 -13.34
C LYS A 16 10.50 4.27 -11.93
N TRP A 17 9.82 3.77 -10.89
CA TRP A 17 10.27 3.97 -9.51
C TRP A 17 10.66 2.66 -8.85
N VAL A 18 11.74 2.71 -8.10
CA VAL A 18 12.19 1.62 -7.25
C VAL A 18 11.91 2.01 -5.81
N VAL A 19 10.97 1.33 -5.18
CA VAL A 19 10.69 1.48 -3.74
C VAL A 19 11.24 0.25 -3.03
N HIS A 20 11.87 0.46 -1.86
CA HIS A 20 12.30 -0.66 -1.02
C HIS A 20 11.06 -1.46 -0.60
N ARG A 21 11.11 -2.78 -0.78
CA ARG A 21 9.99 -3.66 -0.44
C ARG A 21 9.58 -3.54 1.03
N GLU A 22 10.52 -3.33 1.93
CA GLU A 22 10.25 -3.09 3.35
C GLU A 22 9.34 -1.88 3.58
N VAL A 23 9.57 -0.79 2.85
CA VAL A 23 8.71 0.41 2.93
C VAL A 23 7.30 0.09 2.46
N LEU A 24 7.15 -0.74 1.43
CA LEU A 24 5.83 -1.17 0.97
C LEU A 24 5.14 -2.07 1.99
N ASP A 25 5.87 -2.99 2.60
CA ASP A 25 5.34 -3.89 3.64
C ASP A 25 4.88 -3.09 4.87
N GLU A 26 5.63 -2.07 5.29
CA GLU A 26 5.24 -1.12 6.35
C GLU A 26 3.96 -0.35 6.00
N ILE A 27 3.84 0.12 4.75
CA ILE A 27 2.63 0.79 4.26
C ILE A 27 1.43 -0.16 4.34
N VAL A 28 1.58 -1.41 3.89
CA VAL A 28 0.52 -2.42 3.94
C VAL A 28 0.10 -2.70 5.39
N ALA A 29 1.06 -2.86 6.30
CA ALA A 29 0.79 -3.08 7.72
C ALA A 29 0.04 -1.89 8.33
N SER A 30 0.50 -0.67 8.07
CA SER A 30 -0.14 0.57 8.55
C SER A 30 -1.53 0.77 7.96
N LEU A 31 -1.77 0.41 6.69
CA LEU A 31 -3.09 0.45 6.06
C LEU A 31 -4.05 -0.54 6.74
N ARG A 32 -3.62 -1.79 6.95
CA ARG A 32 -4.44 -2.81 7.61
C ARG A 32 -4.77 -2.43 9.06
N GLY A 33 -3.85 -1.76 9.75
CA GLY A 33 -4.05 -1.23 11.11
C GLY A 33 -4.79 0.09 11.19
N TRP A 34 -5.06 0.77 10.06
CA TRP A 34 -5.75 2.06 10.07
C TRP A 34 -7.21 1.95 10.51
N GLY A 35 -7.87 0.81 10.26
CA GLY A 35 -9.25 0.59 10.66
C GLY A 35 -10.28 1.35 9.82
N VAL A 36 -9.87 1.99 8.72
CA VAL A 36 -10.78 2.61 7.74
C VAL A 36 -11.21 1.59 6.68
N GLU A 37 -12.44 1.69 6.19
CA GLU A 37 -12.90 0.87 5.06
C GLU A 37 -12.45 1.43 3.71
N SER A 38 -12.39 2.76 3.58
CA SER A 38 -11.92 3.43 2.38
C SER A 38 -11.23 4.75 2.68
N PHE A 39 -10.32 5.16 1.82
CA PHE A 39 -9.59 6.42 1.90
C PHE A 39 -9.43 7.06 0.52
N ASP A 40 -9.27 8.37 0.47
CA ASP A 40 -8.89 9.08 -0.77
C ASP A 40 -7.37 9.27 -0.85
N VAL A 41 -6.90 9.78 -2.00
CA VAL A 41 -5.47 10.02 -2.23
C VAL A 41 -4.90 11.07 -1.26
N ALA A 42 -5.69 12.03 -0.80
CA ALA A 42 -5.22 13.08 0.12
C ALA A 42 -4.95 12.51 1.52
N ALA A 43 -5.90 11.74 2.06
CA ALA A 43 -5.78 11.05 3.34
C ALA A 43 -4.60 10.07 3.35
N PHE A 44 -4.36 9.37 2.23
CA PHE A 44 -3.18 8.52 2.08
C PHE A 44 -1.88 9.32 2.15
N LYS A 45 -1.80 10.45 1.45
CA LYS A 45 -0.61 11.31 1.47
C LYS A 45 -0.33 11.88 2.85
N GLU A 46 -1.36 12.32 3.55
CA GLU A 46 -1.24 12.88 4.90
C GLU A 46 -0.73 11.84 5.89
N ARG A 47 -1.30 10.63 5.86
CA ARG A 47 -0.90 9.52 6.75
C ARG A 47 0.56 9.10 6.58
N PHE A 48 1.03 9.03 5.34
CA PHE A 48 2.35 8.51 5.02
C PHE A 48 3.39 9.61 4.71
N GLY A 49 3.02 10.89 4.80
CA GLY A 49 3.90 12.02 4.47
C GLY A 49 4.41 12.00 3.02
N LEU A 50 3.63 11.43 2.09
CA LEU A 50 4.09 11.19 0.71
C LEU A 50 3.79 12.36 -0.23
N THR A 51 4.74 12.65 -1.12
CA THR A 51 4.52 13.59 -2.23
C THR A 51 3.63 12.95 -3.30
N ARG A 52 2.91 13.79 -4.08
CA ARG A 52 1.96 13.33 -5.11
C ARG A 52 2.62 12.44 -6.18
N LYS A 53 3.92 12.67 -6.42
CA LYS A 53 4.76 11.92 -7.37
C LYS A 53 5.03 10.48 -6.92
N LEU A 54 4.99 10.20 -5.61
CA LEU A 54 5.18 8.85 -5.05
C LEU A 54 3.86 8.19 -4.66
N ALA A 55 2.86 8.97 -4.25
CA ALA A 55 1.58 8.44 -3.79
C ALA A 55 0.84 7.65 -4.89
N ILE A 56 0.72 8.19 -6.11
CA ILE A 56 -0.02 7.50 -7.18
C ILE A 56 0.62 6.15 -7.54
N PRO A 57 1.94 6.06 -7.82
CA PRO A 57 2.56 4.78 -8.11
C PRO A 57 2.36 3.74 -6.98
N ILE A 58 2.55 4.14 -5.72
CA ILE A 58 2.39 3.21 -4.58
C ILE A 58 0.96 2.69 -4.52
N LEU A 59 -0.03 3.57 -4.74
CA LEU A 59 -1.44 3.19 -4.78
C LEU A 59 -1.75 2.24 -5.94
N GLU A 60 -1.16 2.44 -7.12
CA GLU A 60 -1.30 1.50 -8.25
C GLU A 60 -0.69 0.12 -7.95
N TRP A 61 0.43 0.09 -7.22
CA TRP A 61 1.03 -1.15 -6.76
C TRP A 61 0.15 -1.85 -5.71
N LEU A 62 -0.39 -1.11 -4.73
CA LEU A 62 -1.32 -1.65 -3.74
C LEU A 62 -2.60 -2.21 -4.38
N ASP A 63 -3.09 -1.55 -5.44
CA ASP A 63 -4.22 -2.01 -6.23
C ASP A 63 -3.88 -3.33 -6.98
N SER A 64 -2.66 -3.43 -7.51
CA SER A 64 -2.16 -4.64 -8.20
C SER A 64 -1.96 -5.83 -7.26
N GLU A 65 -1.48 -5.57 -6.04
CA GLU A 65 -1.30 -6.58 -4.98
C GLU A 65 -2.61 -6.91 -4.25
N ARG A 66 -3.75 -6.37 -4.70
CA ARG A 66 -5.09 -6.55 -4.09
C ARG A 66 -5.12 -6.17 -2.60
N VAL A 67 -4.31 -5.20 -2.19
CA VAL A 67 -4.39 -4.58 -0.85
C VAL A 67 -5.49 -3.53 -0.83
N THR A 68 -5.63 -2.79 -1.93
CA THR A 68 -6.70 -1.82 -2.14
C THR A 68 -7.44 -2.10 -3.43
N ARG A 69 -8.64 -1.52 -3.55
CA ARG A 69 -9.40 -1.50 -4.79
C ARG A 69 -9.84 -0.07 -5.06
N ARG A 70 -9.55 0.44 -6.25
CA ARG A 70 -10.01 1.76 -6.68
C ARG A 70 -11.53 1.75 -6.94
N GLU A 71 -12.22 2.68 -6.29
CA GLU A 71 -13.66 2.93 -6.42
C GLU A 71 -13.85 4.44 -6.66
N GLY A 72 -13.81 4.84 -7.94
CA GLY A 72 -13.84 6.25 -8.34
C GLY A 72 -12.60 7.03 -7.87
N GLU A 73 -12.83 8.00 -6.99
CA GLU A 73 -11.78 8.83 -6.36
C GLU A 73 -11.23 8.24 -5.06
N ARG A 74 -11.90 7.22 -4.51
CA ARG A 74 -11.51 6.56 -3.27
C ARG A 74 -10.89 5.19 -3.54
N ARG A 75 -10.26 4.64 -2.52
CA ARG A 75 -9.76 3.28 -2.48
C ARG A 75 -10.33 2.56 -1.28
N ARG A 76 -10.93 1.41 -1.53
CA ARG A 76 -11.42 0.50 -0.50
C ARG A 76 -10.28 -0.43 -0.08
N LEU A 77 -10.09 -0.62 1.22
CA LEU A 77 -9.20 -1.67 1.71
C LEU A 77 -9.81 -3.04 1.43
N VAL A 78 -9.03 -3.90 0.78
CA VAL A 78 -9.39 -5.30 0.63
C VAL A 78 -8.99 -6.00 1.91
N ARG A 79 -9.98 -6.35 2.74
CA ARG A 79 -9.75 -7.27 3.83
C ARG A 79 -9.47 -8.64 3.21
N PRO A 80 -8.36 -9.33 3.56
CA PRO A 80 -8.22 -10.71 3.16
C PRO A 80 -9.45 -11.45 3.67
N ARG A 81 -10.14 -12.17 2.78
CA ARG A 81 -11.12 -13.14 3.22
C ARG A 81 -10.38 -14.05 4.20
N PRO A 82 -10.84 -14.23 5.45
CA PRO A 82 -10.26 -15.25 6.30
C PRO A 82 -10.28 -16.54 5.48
N ALA A 83 -9.10 -17.15 5.30
CA ALA A 83 -9.03 -18.44 4.60
C ALA A 83 -10.10 -19.34 5.23
N PRO A 84 -10.89 -20.09 4.43
CA PRO A 84 -11.79 -21.06 5.03
C PRO A 84 -10.93 -21.92 5.95
N THR A 85 -11.23 -21.89 7.25
CA THR A 85 -10.60 -22.79 8.21
C THR A 85 -10.79 -24.19 7.65
N PRO A 86 -9.71 -24.90 7.28
CA PRO A 86 -9.86 -26.24 6.74
C PRO A 86 -10.17 -27.16 7.91
N ASP A 87 -11.43 -27.21 8.34
CA ASP A 87 -11.92 -28.17 9.32
C ASP A 87 -13.41 -28.46 9.11
N ALA A 88 -13.67 -29.57 8.41
CA ALA A 88 -14.52 -30.68 8.84
C ALA A 88 -14.30 -31.88 7.90
#